data_AF-A0A498MHQ0-F1
#
_entry.id   AF-A0A498MHQ0-F1
#
_cell.length_a   1.000
_cell.length_b   1.000
_cell.length_c   1.000
_cell.angle_alpha   90.00
_cell.angle_beta   90.00
_cell.angle_gamma   90.00
#
_symmetry.space_group_name_H-M   'P 1'
#
loop_
_entity.id
_entity.type
_entity.pdbx_description
1 polymer ?
#
loop_
_entity_poly.entity_id
_entity_poly.type
_entity_poly.pdbx_seq_one_letter_code
_entity_poly.pdbx_strand_id
1 'polypeptide(L)'
;MCCSEEAKLVSREFHTSPIGAHCGTVKTTDAISNRFYWPAMSVDIRNWVRHCAACQSKQAHIKNQADYTPTEVVEPWDIVGMDLVGKLTPTKDGYQ
;
A
#
# COMPACT_ATOMS: atom_id res chain seq x y z
N MET A 1 4.37 -27.93 -21.25
CA MET A 1 4.60 -26.47 -21.15
C MET A 1 3.27 -25.85 -20.77
N CYS A 2 3.17 -25.27 -19.58
CA CYS A 2 1.96 -24.58 -19.14
C CYS A 2 1.76 -23.37 -20.07
N CYS A 3 0.60 -23.28 -20.72
CA CYS A 3 0.30 -22.17 -21.63
C CYS A 3 0.13 -20.89 -20.81
N SER A 4 0.44 -19.71 -21.38
CA SER A 4 0.39 -18.43 -20.66
C SER A 4 -0.94 -18.13 -19.95
N GLU A 5 -2.03 -18.76 -20.38
CA GLU A 5 -3.36 -18.59 -19.78
C GLU A 5 -3.54 -19.40 -18.48
N GLU A 6 -2.97 -20.60 -18.41
CA GLU A 6 -3.01 -21.45 -17.21
C GLU A 6 -2.22 -20.80 -16.05
N ALA A 7 -1.08 -20.18 -16.37
CA ALA A 7 -0.28 -19.41 -15.40
C ALA A 7 -1.08 -18.28 -14.74
N LYS A 8 -1.95 -17.59 -15.50
CA LYS A 8 -2.83 -16.55 -14.96
C LYS A 8 -3.93 -17.13 -14.07
N LEU A 9 -4.50 -18.27 -14.43
CA LEU A 9 -5.53 -18.95 -13.64
C LEU A 9 -4.96 -19.38 -12.28
N VAL A 10 -3.77 -20.00 -12.29
CA VAL A 10 -3.07 -20.39 -11.06
C VAL A 10 -2.72 -19.16 -10.22
N SER A 11 -2.19 -18.10 -10.84
CA SER A 11 -1.87 -16.85 -10.12
C SER A 11 -3.10 -16.22 -9.46
N ARG A 12 -4.24 -16.21 -10.16
CA ARG A 12 -5.52 -15.74 -9.63
C ARG A 12 -5.95 -16.54 -8.42
N GLU A 13 -6.01 -17.86 -8.54
CA GLU A 13 -6.51 -18.74 -7.47
C GLU A 13 -5.70 -18.60 -6.18
N PHE A 14 -4.37 -18.59 -6.29
CA PHE A 14 -3.49 -18.51 -5.13
C PHE A 14 -3.36 -17.11 -4.53
N HIS A 15 -3.70 -16.07 -5.28
CA HIS A 15 -3.65 -14.70 -4.77
C HIS A 15 -5.01 -14.20 -4.25
N THR A 16 -6.10 -14.41 -4.99
CA THR A 16 -7.42 -13.82 -4.68
C THR A 16 -8.29 -14.70 -3.79
N SER A 17 -7.94 -15.96 -3.59
CA SER A 17 -8.70 -16.83 -2.68
C SER A 17 -8.66 -16.30 -1.24
N PRO A 18 -9.63 -16.68 -0.39
CA PRO A 18 -9.61 -16.31 1.03
C PRO A 18 -8.32 -16.71 1.75
N ILE A 19 -7.69 -17.81 1.33
CA ILE A 19 -6.41 -18.29 1.86
C ILE A 19 -5.24 -17.46 1.30
N GLY A 20 -5.28 -17.14 0.00
CA GLY A 20 -4.31 -16.27 -0.66
C GLY A 20 -4.30 -14.84 -0.11
N ALA A 21 -5.46 -14.35 0.33
CA ALA A 21 -5.66 -13.10 1.05
C ALA A 21 -4.97 -11.87 0.42
N HIS A 22 -4.85 -11.85 -0.91
CA HIS A 22 -4.12 -10.83 -1.65
C HIS A 22 -2.67 -10.64 -1.18
N CYS A 23 -2.02 -11.74 -0.77
CA CYS A 23 -0.63 -11.72 -0.33
C CYS A 23 0.31 -11.20 -1.43
N GLY A 24 1.42 -10.60 -1.00
CA GLY A 24 2.45 -10.10 -1.91
C GLY A 24 3.10 -11.20 -2.77
N THR A 25 3.93 -10.76 -3.71
CA THR A 25 4.55 -11.64 -4.72
C THR A 25 5.32 -12.82 -4.11
N VAL A 26 6.07 -12.61 -3.03
CA VAL A 26 6.89 -13.66 -2.40
C VAL A 26 6.00 -14.81 -1.91
N LYS A 27 5.06 -14.51 -1.01
CA LYS A 27 4.12 -15.51 -0.47
C LYS A 27 3.28 -16.20 -1.55
N THR A 28 2.85 -15.45 -2.56
CA THR A 28 2.09 -16.02 -3.70
C THR A 28 2.98 -16.98 -4.49
N THR A 29 4.24 -16.63 -4.73
CA THR A 29 5.20 -17.48 -5.44
C THR A 29 5.49 -18.76 -4.66
N ASP A 30 5.76 -18.64 -3.36
CA ASP A 30 6.03 -19.79 -2.48
C ASP A 30 4.84 -20.77 -2.45
N ALA A 31 3.62 -20.25 -2.39
CA ALA A 31 2.40 -21.07 -2.38
C ALA A 31 2.19 -21.83 -3.71
N ILE A 32 2.47 -21.17 -4.84
CA ILE A 32 2.33 -21.77 -6.17
C ILE A 32 3.44 -22.80 -6.45
N SER A 33 4.69 -22.48 -6.09
CA SER A 33 5.86 -23.32 -6.38
C SER A 33 5.84 -24.67 -5.67
N ASN A 34 5.00 -24.83 -4.64
CA ASN A 34 4.80 -26.11 -3.97
C ASN A 34 4.08 -27.15 -4.85
N ARG A 35 3.39 -26.73 -5.92
CA ARG A 35 2.52 -27.60 -6.73
C ARG A 35 2.67 -27.41 -8.23
N PHE A 36 3.15 -26.25 -8.66
CA PHE A 36 3.24 -25.87 -10.06
C PHE A 36 4.61 -25.31 -10.41
N TYR A 37 5.00 -25.48 -11.66
CA TYR A 37 6.21 -24.89 -12.21
C TYR A 37 6.03 -24.59 -13.70
N TRP A 38 6.56 -23.45 -14.13
CA TRP A 38 6.71 -23.10 -15.54
C TRP A 38 7.89 -22.14 -15.75
N PRO A 39 8.47 -22.07 -16.97
CA PRO A 39 9.49 -21.09 -17.29
C PRO A 39 8.99 -19.66 -17.05
N ALA A 40 9.81 -18.81 -16.44
CA ALA A 40 9.47 -17.42 -16.09
C ALA A 40 8.35 -17.24 -15.05
N MET A 41 7.96 -18.30 -14.31
CA MET A 41 6.93 -18.26 -13.26
C MET A 41 7.03 -17.09 -12.29
N SER A 42 8.22 -16.79 -11.77
CA SER A 42 8.41 -15.68 -10.84
C SER A 42 8.14 -14.31 -11.47
N VAL A 43 8.39 -14.15 -12.78
CA VAL A 43 8.12 -12.92 -13.52
C VAL A 43 6.62 -12.80 -13.78
N ASP A 44 5.97 -13.88 -14.20
CA ASP A 44 4.54 -13.91 -14.48
C ASP A 44 3.72 -13.65 -13.21
N ILE A 45 4.03 -14.32 -12.11
CA ILE A 45 3.35 -14.12 -10.82
C ILE A 45 3.54 -12.68 -10.34
N ARG A 46 4.76 -12.13 -10.42
CA ARG A 46 5.04 -10.75 -10.05
C ARG A 46 4.20 -9.77 -10.87
N ASN A 47 4.17 -9.96 -12.19
CA ASN A 47 3.40 -9.11 -13.09
C ASN A 47 1.90 -9.22 -12.78
N TRP A 48 1.40 -10.43 -12.56
CA TRP A 48 -0.01 -10.66 -12.24
C TRP A 48 -0.40 -9.98 -10.92
N VAL A 49 0.36 -10.18 -9.84
CA VAL A 49 0.12 -9.58 -8.53
C VAL A 49 0.17 -8.05 -8.60
N ARG A 50 1.16 -7.49 -9.32
CA ARG A 50 1.29 -6.03 -9.52
C ARG A 50 0.08 -5.42 -10.22
N HIS A 51 -0.59 -6.17 -11.09
CA HIS A 51 -1.78 -5.72 -11.83
C HIS A 51 -3.11 -6.12 -11.15
N CYS A 52 -3.09 -6.64 -9.92
CA CYS A 52 -4.31 -6.93 -9.19
C CYS A 52 -5.06 -5.62 -8.84
N ALA A 53 -6.26 -5.44 -9.42
CA ALA A 53 -7.06 -4.24 -9.22
C ALA A 53 -7.44 -3.99 -7.75
N ALA A 54 -7.71 -5.05 -6.99
CA ALA A 54 -8.04 -4.95 -5.56
C ALA A 54 -6.85 -4.52 -4.70
N CYS A 55 -5.63 -4.93 -5.08
CA CYS A 55 -4.41 -4.46 -4.43
C CYS A 55 -4.12 -3.00 -4.79
N GLN A 56 -4.24 -2.63 -6.07
CA GLN A 56 -3.99 -1.27 -6.54
C GLN A 56 -4.96 -0.26 -5.92
N SER A 57 -6.25 -0.59 -5.79
CA SER A 57 -7.23 0.33 -5.21
C SER A 57 -7.04 0.57 -3.71
N LYS A 58 -6.46 -0.41 -3.00
CA LYS A 58 -6.19 -0.33 -1.55
C LYS A 58 -4.79 0.16 -1.22
N GLN A 59 -3.87 0.12 -2.18
CA GLN A 59 -2.51 0.55 -1.95
C GLN A 59 -2.52 2.04 -1.66
N ALA A 60 -2.22 2.40 -0.42
CA ALA A 60 -1.94 3.78 -0.07
C ALA A 60 -0.76 4.22 -0.94
N HIS A 61 -1.02 5.14 -1.87
CA HIS A 61 0.05 5.91 -2.46
C HIS A 61 0.68 6.70 -1.33
N ILE A 62 1.81 6.22 -0.80
CA ILE A 62 2.72 7.08 -0.08
C ILE A 62 3.12 8.11 -1.13
N LYS A 63 2.46 9.26 -1.11
CA LYS A 63 2.98 10.42 -1.83
C LYS A 63 4.37 10.59 -1.25
N ASN A 64 5.39 10.34 -2.06
CA ASN A 64 6.72 10.83 -1.75
C ASN A 64 6.50 12.30 -1.42
N GLN A 65 6.76 12.65 -0.16
CA GLN A 65 6.51 13.97 0.37
C GLN A 65 7.15 14.94 -0.63
N ALA A 66 6.35 15.87 -1.16
CA ALA A 66 6.88 16.86 -2.09
C ALA A 66 8.10 17.53 -1.45
N ASP A 67 9.10 17.89 -2.25
CA ASP A 67 10.27 18.60 -1.75
C ASP A 67 9.78 19.80 -0.92
N TYR A 68 10.12 19.78 0.38
CA TYR A 68 9.70 20.81 1.31
C TYR A 68 10.73 21.94 1.26
N THR A 69 10.30 23.11 0.82
CA THR A 69 11.08 24.35 0.95
C THR A 69 10.69 25.01 2.27
N PRO A 70 11.60 25.13 3.25
CA PRO A 70 11.31 25.87 4.48
C PRO A 70 11.00 27.34 4.18
N THR A 71 10.09 27.93 4.95
CA THR A 71 9.86 29.38 4.91
C THR A 71 11.04 30.10 5.55
N GLU A 72 11.59 31.11 4.88
CA GLU A 72 12.66 31.94 5.43
C GLU A 72 12.10 32.91 6.49
N VAL A 73 12.82 33.03 7.62
CA VAL A 73 12.53 33.96 8.72
C VAL A 73 13.77 34.85 8.88
N VAL A 74 13.60 36.16 8.80
CA VAL A 74 14.69 37.14 8.78
C VAL A 74 14.77 37.90 10.10
N GLU A 75 13.62 38.23 10.70
CA GLU A 75 13.51 39.02 11.92
C GLU A 75 12.54 38.38 12.95
N PRO A 76 12.65 38.74 14.24
CA PRO A 76 11.65 38.36 15.23
C PRO A 76 10.25 38.83 14.80
N TRP A 77 9.25 37.94 14.93
CA TRP A 77 7.83 38.17 14.60
C TRP A 77 7.44 38.10 13.12
N ASP A 78 8.32 37.68 12.20
CA ASP A 78 7.98 37.50 10.78
C ASP A 78 6.87 36.45 10.54
N ILE A 79 6.82 35.42 11.40
CA ILE A 79 5.85 34.33 11.28
C ILE A 79 5.25 34.03 12.66
N VAL A 80 3.92 33.99 12.71
CA VAL A 80 3.14 33.50 13.84
C VAL A 80 2.40 32.24 13.41
N GLY A 81 2.80 31.09 13.95
CA GLY A 81 2.06 29.85 13.83
C GLY A 81 0.99 29.77 14.90
N MET A 82 -0.26 29.51 14.51
CA MET A 82 -1.38 29.36 15.44
C MET A 82 -2.15 28.10 15.06
N ASP A 83 -2.50 27.30 16.06
CA ASP A 83 -3.27 26.06 15.88
C ASP A 83 -4.35 25.96 16.96
N LEU A 84 -5.43 25.26 16.65
CA LEU A 84 -6.54 25.01 17.56
C LEU A 84 -6.39 23.63 18.18
N VAL A 85 -6.39 23.57 19.52
CA VAL A 85 -6.43 22.29 20.23
C VAL A 85 -7.88 21.84 20.39
N GLY A 86 -8.17 20.63 19.92
CA GLY A 86 -9.51 20.06 19.93
C GLY A 86 -9.92 19.44 21.28
N LYS A 87 -11.23 19.51 21.57
CA LYS A 87 -11.95 19.06 22.78
C LYS A 87 -11.08 18.97 24.04
N LEU A 88 -10.98 20.10 24.72
CA LEU A 88 -10.39 20.16 26.05
C LEU A 88 -11.36 19.60 27.10
N THR A 89 -10.81 19.20 28.24
CA THR A 89 -11.62 18.91 29.43
C THR A 89 -12.32 20.20 29.85
N PRO A 90 -13.65 20.18 30.08
CA PRO A 90 -14.35 21.35 30.56
C PRO A 90 -13.71 21.88 31.84
N THR A 91 -13.53 23.19 31.90
CA THR A 91 -13.14 23.87 33.13
C THR A 91 -14.20 23.67 34.22
N LYS A 92 -13.88 23.98 35.48
CA LYS A 92 -14.83 23.86 36.60
C LYS A 92 -16.11 24.69 36.40
N ASP A 93 -16.01 25.76 35.62
CA ASP A 93 -17.11 26.66 35.27
C ASP A 93 -17.81 26.27 33.94
N GLY A 94 -17.43 25.15 33.33
CA GLY A 94 -18.11 24.56 32.18
C GLY A 94 -17.65 25.05 30.81
N TYR A 95 -16.62 25.89 30.72
CA TYR A 95 -16.06 26.32 29.44
C TYR A 95 -15.22 25.21 28.81
N GLN A 96 -15.40 24.99 27.51
CA GLN A 96 -14.67 24.01 26.70
C GLN A 96 -14.01 24.68 25.49
#